data_AF-A0A382K874-F1
#
_entry.id   AF-A0A382K874-F1
#
_cell.length_a   1.000
_cell.length_b   1.000
_cell.length_c   1.000
_cell.angle_alpha   90.00
_cell.angle_beta   90.00
_cell.angle_gamma   90.00
#
_symmetry.space_group_name_H-M   'P 1'
#
loop_
_entity.id
_entity.type
_entity.pdbx_description
1 polymer ?
#
loop_
_entity_poly.entity_id
_entity_poly.type
_entity_poly.pdbx_seq_one_letter_code
_entity_poly.pdbx_strand_id
1 'polypeptide(L)'
;VKKIREGSLDAPIRHPIDWQGDDFDDPKLLFDELKRVFDICSGCRRCFNLCDAFPKLFDLVDETPTGDVHTVDEDKFWQVIDNCYLCDTCFKTKCPYVPPHEFNVDFPNLMLRAKALKYKKQGSTIRDKILSNPEKLG
;
A
#
# COMPACT_ATOMS: atom_id res chain seq x y z
N VAL A 1 -1.49 3.76 -30.82
CA VAL A 1 -1.15 3.50 -29.40
C VAL A 1 -1.60 4.72 -28.60
N LYS A 2 -2.54 4.58 -27.65
CA LYS A 2 -2.98 5.71 -26.81
C LYS A 2 -1.77 6.13 -25.97
N LYS A 3 -1.24 7.34 -26.20
CA LYS A 3 -0.09 7.86 -25.46
C LYS A 3 -0.51 7.99 -23.98
N ILE A 4 0.13 7.25 -23.08
CA ILE A 4 -0.15 7.30 -21.65
C ILE A 4 0.14 8.73 -21.19
N ARG A 5 -0.87 9.39 -20.59
CA ARG A 5 -0.76 10.75 -20.08
C ARG A 5 -0.58 10.68 -18.58
N GLU A 6 0.58 11.12 -18.10
CA GLU A 6 0.85 11.24 -16.66
C GLU A 6 -0.06 12.29 -16.01
N GLY A 7 -0.30 12.15 -14.70
CA GLY A 7 -1.02 13.15 -13.90
C GLY A 7 -2.45 12.80 -13.51
N SER A 8 -2.86 11.51 -13.56
CA SER A 8 -4.18 11.06 -13.11
C SER A 8 -5.36 11.71 -13.87
N LEU A 9 -5.17 11.99 -15.17
CA LEU A 9 -6.17 12.67 -16.03
C LEU A 9 -7.21 11.71 -16.63
N ASP A 10 -6.85 10.44 -16.80
CA ASP A 10 -7.75 9.37 -17.23
C ASP A 10 -8.18 8.54 -16.01
N ALA A 11 -9.31 7.84 -16.12
CA ALA A 11 -9.72 6.88 -15.09
C ALA A 11 -8.67 5.76 -14.95
N PRO A 12 -8.24 5.42 -13.72
CA PRO A 12 -7.26 4.37 -13.52
C PRO A 12 -7.84 3.00 -13.86
N ILE A 13 -6.99 2.11 -14.38
CA ILE A 13 -7.34 0.71 -14.57
C ILE A 13 -6.97 -0.04 -13.29
N ARG A 14 -7.89 -0.85 -12.77
CA ARG A 14 -7.61 -1.74 -11.63
C ARG A 14 -7.55 -3.18 -12.09
N HIS A 15 -6.44 -3.83 -11.81
CA HIS A 15 -6.27 -5.25 -12.06
C HIS A 15 -6.87 -6.07 -10.89
N PRO A 16 -7.56 -7.18 -11.17
CA PRO A 16 -7.99 -8.11 -10.13
C PRO A 16 -6.80 -8.62 -9.31
N ILE A 17 -6.98 -8.75 -8.01
CA ILE A 17 -5.99 -9.37 -7.12
C ILE A 17 -6.14 -10.89 -7.25
N ASP A 18 -5.05 -11.58 -7.57
CA ASP A 18 -4.99 -13.03 -7.52
C ASP A 18 -4.75 -13.50 -6.06
N TRP A 19 -5.82 -13.48 -5.27
CA TRP A 19 -5.76 -13.80 -3.84
C TRP A 19 -5.77 -15.30 -3.53
N GLN A 20 -5.99 -16.13 -4.56
CA GLN A 20 -6.00 -17.59 -4.43
C GLN A 20 -4.71 -18.23 -4.93
N GLY A 21 -3.87 -17.48 -5.65
CA GLY A 21 -2.56 -17.94 -6.09
C GLY A 21 -1.61 -18.22 -4.93
N ASP A 22 -0.70 -19.16 -5.14
CA ASP A 22 0.27 -19.63 -4.13
C ASP A 22 1.18 -18.50 -3.62
N ASP A 23 1.46 -17.51 -4.47
CA ASP A 23 2.33 -16.38 -4.18
C ASP A 23 1.66 -15.30 -3.31
N PHE A 24 0.33 -15.29 -3.18
CA PHE A 24 -0.40 -14.19 -2.53
C PHE A 24 0.06 -13.97 -1.09
N ASP A 25 0.28 -15.08 -0.36
CA ASP A 25 0.69 -15.07 1.05
C ASP A 25 2.21 -15.18 1.26
N ASP A 26 3.01 -15.16 0.19
CA ASP A 26 4.47 -15.18 0.30
C ASP A 26 4.98 -13.84 0.89
N PRO A 27 5.60 -13.84 2.09
CA PRO A 27 6.08 -12.63 2.71
C PRO A 27 7.19 -11.96 1.90
N LYS A 28 8.12 -12.73 1.32
CA LYS A 28 9.23 -12.17 0.56
C LYS A 28 8.72 -11.43 -0.67
N LEU A 29 7.82 -12.05 -1.43
CA LEU A 29 7.22 -11.42 -2.62
C LEU A 29 6.40 -10.17 -2.25
N LEU A 30 5.74 -10.17 -1.09
CA LEU A 30 5.07 -8.98 -0.57
C LEU A 30 6.07 -7.85 -0.25
N PHE A 31 7.13 -8.14 0.51
CA PHE A 31 8.10 -7.13 0.95
C PHE A 31 8.93 -6.56 -0.20
N ASP A 32 9.26 -7.38 -1.21
CA ASP A 32 9.89 -6.92 -2.45
C ASP A 32 8.99 -5.91 -3.18
N GLU A 33 7.69 -6.20 -3.28
CA GLU A 33 6.72 -5.29 -3.91
C GLU A 33 6.45 -4.03 -3.08
N LEU A 34 6.43 -4.15 -1.74
CA LEU A 34 6.38 -3.00 -0.83
C LEU A 34 7.55 -2.06 -1.08
N LYS A 35 8.78 -2.57 -1.11
CA LYS A 35 9.98 -1.76 -1.39
C LYS A 35 9.89 -1.06 -2.73
N ARG A 36 9.50 -1.76 -3.80
CA ARG A 36 9.34 -1.18 -5.13
C ARG A 36 8.33 -0.03 -5.13
N VAL A 37 7.15 -0.23 -4.57
CA VAL A 37 6.11 0.81 -4.54
C VAL A 37 6.49 1.95 -3.61
N PHE A 38 7.14 1.66 -2.48
CA PHE A 38 7.56 2.67 -1.51
C PHE A 38 8.69 3.54 -2.04
N ASP A 39 9.63 2.99 -2.82
CA ASP A 39 10.65 3.75 -3.54
C ASP A 39 10.02 4.77 -4.51
N ILE A 40 9.03 4.32 -5.29
CA ILE A 40 8.31 5.19 -6.22
C ILE A 40 7.53 6.28 -5.46
N CYS A 41 6.94 5.92 -4.31
CA CYS A 41 6.20 6.85 -3.48
C CYS A 41 7.13 7.89 -2.81
N SER A 42 8.27 7.47 -2.26
CA SER A 42 9.24 8.34 -1.60
C SER A 42 9.95 9.26 -2.59
N GLY A 43 10.10 8.83 -3.85
CA GLY A 43 10.62 9.66 -4.93
C GLY A 43 9.65 10.75 -5.40
N CYS A 44 8.35 10.47 -5.49
CA CYS A 44 7.38 11.46 -6.02
C CYS A 44 6.71 12.33 -4.95
N ARG A 45 6.53 11.81 -3.72
CA ARG A 45 5.94 12.47 -2.52
C ARG A 45 4.59 13.19 -2.71
N ARG A 46 3.86 12.94 -3.81
CA ARG A 46 2.61 13.64 -4.14
C ARG A 46 1.46 13.39 -3.16
N CYS A 47 1.52 12.30 -2.40
CA CYS A 47 0.42 11.83 -1.57
C CYS A 47 0.51 12.26 -0.09
N PHE A 48 1.49 13.11 0.29
CA PHE A 48 1.78 13.47 1.69
C PHE A 48 0.58 14.01 2.48
N ASN A 49 -0.36 14.70 1.83
CA ASN A 49 -1.54 15.31 2.47
C ASN A 49 -2.81 14.44 2.44
N LEU A 50 -2.74 13.17 1.99
CA LEU A 50 -3.93 12.34 1.81
C LEU A 50 -4.31 11.49 3.02
N CYS A 51 -3.32 10.96 3.72
CA CYS A 51 -3.47 10.11 4.92
C CYS A 51 -2.12 9.93 5.60
N ASP A 52 -2.14 9.45 6.84
CA ASP A 52 -0.93 9.29 7.68
C ASP A 52 0.07 8.24 7.19
N ALA A 53 -0.33 7.33 6.29
CA ALA A 53 0.57 6.34 5.71
C ALA A 53 1.76 6.96 4.97
N PHE A 54 1.54 8.04 4.20
CA PHE A 54 2.58 8.63 3.36
C PHE A 54 3.60 9.46 4.14
N PRO A 55 3.21 10.38 5.06
CA PRO A 55 4.16 11.02 5.96
C PRO A 55 5.00 10.01 6.72
N LYS A 56 4.38 8.96 7.28
CA LYS A 56 5.11 7.89 7.97
C LYS A 56 6.12 7.21 7.05
N LEU A 57 5.76 6.90 5.81
CA LEU A 57 6.70 6.32 4.85
C LEU A 57 7.89 7.24 4.59
N PHE A 58 7.63 8.54 4.39
CA PHE A 58 8.68 9.49 4.10
C PHE A 58 9.61 9.71 5.28
N ASP A 59 9.08 9.80 6.50
CA ASP A 59 9.87 9.86 7.73
C ASP A 59 10.80 8.63 7.84
N LEU A 60 10.27 7.42 7.60
CA LEU A 60 11.06 6.19 7.65
C LEU A 60 12.23 6.20 6.67
N VAL A 61 12.03 6.72 5.46
CA VAL A 61 13.07 6.82 4.43
C VAL A 61 14.06 7.93 4.76
N ASP A 62 13.59 9.09 5.20
CA ASP A 62 14.41 10.27 5.54
C ASP A 62 15.28 10.05 6.79
N GLU A 63 14.85 9.19 7.71
CA GLU A 63 15.63 8.76 8.88
C GLU A 63 16.79 7.82 8.53
N THR A 64 16.83 7.27 7.31
CA THR A 64 17.95 6.42 6.87
C THR A 64 19.18 7.28 6.52
N PRO A 65 20.41 6.78 6.74
CA PRO A 65 21.62 7.53 6.36
C PRO A 65 21.74 7.86 4.87
N THR A 66 21.10 7.07 4.01
CA THR A 66 21.20 7.17 2.55
C THR A 66 19.96 7.77 1.90
N GLY A 67 18.85 7.94 2.62
CA GLY A 67 17.55 8.29 2.04
C GLY A 67 16.98 7.19 1.15
N ASP A 68 17.40 5.94 1.33
CA ASP A 68 17.03 4.80 0.48
C ASP A 68 16.06 3.86 1.22
N VAL A 69 14.90 3.60 0.61
CA VAL A 69 13.88 2.70 1.14
C VAL A 69 14.40 1.29 1.36
N HIS A 70 15.38 0.83 0.58
CA HIS A 70 15.97 -0.50 0.71
C HIS A 70 16.78 -0.67 1.99
N THR A 71 17.15 0.44 2.65
CA THR A 71 17.86 0.44 3.93
C THR A 71 16.93 0.57 5.15
N VAL A 72 15.63 0.77 4.92
CA VAL A 72 14.62 0.77 5.98
C VAL A 72 14.42 -0.65 6.50
N ASP A 73 14.37 -0.79 7.82
CA ASP A 73 13.97 -2.03 8.49
C ASP A 73 12.54 -2.41 8.05
N GLU A 74 12.40 -3.59 7.44
CA GLU A 74 11.13 -4.09 6.90
C GLU A 74 10.02 -4.13 7.96
N ASP A 75 10.35 -4.40 9.22
CA ASP A 75 9.36 -4.41 10.30
C ASP A 75 8.74 -3.03 10.54
N LYS A 76 9.45 -1.94 10.21
CA LYS A 76 8.88 -0.59 10.29
C LYS A 76 7.84 -0.32 9.21
N PHE A 77 7.81 -1.06 8.10
CA PHE A 77 6.77 -0.89 7.08
C PHE A 77 5.36 -1.18 7.60
N TRP A 78 5.22 -1.97 8.68
CA TRP A 78 3.92 -2.16 9.34
C TRP A 78 3.32 -0.84 9.84
N GLN A 79 4.14 0.14 10.20
CA GLN A 79 3.66 1.47 10.57
C GLN A 79 2.99 2.19 9.40
N VAL A 80 3.50 2.01 8.17
CA VAL A 80 2.89 2.56 6.95
C VAL A 80 1.60 1.80 6.62
N ILE A 81 1.67 0.46 6.65
CA ILE A 81 0.56 -0.43 6.32
C ILE A 81 -0.62 -0.18 7.25
N ASP A 82 -0.40 -0.09 8.56
CA ASP A 82 -1.45 0.10 9.55
C ASP A 82 -2.16 1.45 9.42
N ASN A 83 -1.46 2.49 8.93
CA ASN A 83 -2.03 3.82 8.67
C ASN A 83 -2.72 3.96 7.29
N CYS A 84 -2.80 2.89 6.49
CA CYS A 84 -3.63 2.87 5.29
C CYS A 84 -5.06 2.37 5.58
N TYR A 85 -6.05 3.20 5.26
CA TYR A 85 -7.48 2.89 5.46
C TYR A 85 -8.21 2.38 4.21
N LEU A 86 -7.48 2.02 3.13
CA LEU A 86 -8.04 1.42 1.91
C LEU A 86 -9.13 2.27 1.21
N CYS A 87 -9.03 3.60 1.28
CA CYS A 87 -10.04 4.52 0.74
C CYS A 87 -9.92 4.81 -0.77
N ASP A 88 -8.89 4.31 -1.44
CA ASP A 88 -8.57 4.54 -2.87
C ASP A 88 -8.24 5.99 -3.30
N THR A 89 -8.25 6.97 -2.41
CA THR A 89 -8.03 8.38 -2.80
C THR A 89 -6.68 8.60 -3.50
N CYS A 90 -5.60 8.00 -2.99
CA CYS A 90 -4.26 8.11 -3.61
C CYS A 90 -4.24 7.52 -5.03
N PHE A 91 -4.84 6.35 -5.22
CA PHE A 91 -4.93 5.65 -6.50
C PHE A 91 -5.81 6.40 -7.50
N LYS A 92 -6.98 6.88 -7.09
CA LYS A 92 -7.96 7.47 -8.02
C LYS A 92 -7.68 8.91 -8.41
N THR A 93 -6.95 9.66 -7.59
CA THR A 93 -6.94 11.13 -7.72
C THR A 93 -5.57 11.79 -7.73
N LYS A 94 -4.50 11.10 -7.28
CA LYS A 94 -3.17 11.75 -7.10
C LYS A 94 -2.03 11.00 -7.75
N CYS A 95 -2.05 9.68 -7.75
CA CYS A 95 -0.91 8.89 -8.23
C CYS A 95 -0.81 8.98 -9.77
N PRO A 96 0.29 9.52 -10.32
CA PRO A 96 0.48 9.59 -11.77
C PRO A 96 0.90 8.24 -12.39
N TYR A 97 1.22 7.25 -11.55
CA TYR A 97 1.86 5.99 -11.93
C TYR A 97 0.94 4.77 -11.80
N VAL A 98 -0.37 5.01 -11.76
CA VAL A 98 -1.40 3.97 -11.78
C VAL A 98 -1.49 3.29 -13.14
N PRO A 99 -2.03 2.05 -13.23
CA PRO A 99 -2.18 1.37 -14.51
C PRO A 99 -3.02 2.21 -15.49
N PRO A 100 -2.62 2.32 -16.77
CA PRO A 100 -1.67 1.47 -17.50
C PRO A 100 -0.20 1.95 -17.48
N HIS A 101 0.17 2.88 -16.59
CA HIS A 101 1.58 3.28 -16.46
C HIS A 101 2.48 2.07 -16.18
N GLU A 102 3.71 2.07 -16.69
CA GLU A 102 4.63 0.93 -16.60
C GLU A 102 4.94 0.51 -15.15
N PHE A 103 4.97 1.46 -14.23
CA PHE A 103 5.15 1.20 -12.79
C PHE A 103 3.95 0.52 -12.12
N ASN A 104 2.76 0.55 -12.73
CA ASN A 104 1.60 -0.24 -12.32
C ASN A 104 1.27 -0.10 -10.81
N VAL A 105 1.29 1.11 -10.26
CA VAL A 105 1.16 1.33 -8.81
C VAL A 105 -0.30 1.25 -8.38
N ASP A 106 -0.65 0.25 -7.57
CA ASP A 106 -1.91 0.15 -6.83
C ASP A 106 -1.64 0.01 -5.33
N PHE A 107 -1.31 1.14 -4.69
CA PHE A 107 -0.97 1.20 -3.27
C PHE A 107 -2.07 0.60 -2.37
N PRO A 108 -3.37 0.93 -2.53
CA PRO A 108 -4.43 0.31 -1.73
C PRO A 108 -4.48 -1.22 -1.84
N ASN A 109 -4.36 -1.78 -3.06
CA ASN A 109 -4.36 -3.24 -3.23
C ASN A 109 -3.15 -3.90 -2.55
N LEU A 110 -1.98 -3.26 -2.62
CA LEU A 110 -0.78 -3.75 -1.93
C LEU A 110 -0.94 -3.73 -0.40
N MET A 111 -1.54 -2.66 0.15
CA MET A 111 -1.85 -2.58 1.57
C MET A 111 -2.89 -3.63 1.99
N LEU A 112 -3.88 -3.90 1.14
CA LEU A 112 -4.85 -4.97 1.36
C LEU A 112 -4.17 -6.34 1.46
N ARG A 113 -3.27 -6.66 0.52
CA ARG A 113 -2.47 -7.91 0.56
C ARG A 113 -1.65 -8.00 1.85
N ALA A 114 -0.98 -6.92 2.25
CA ALA A 114 -0.20 -6.90 3.48
C ALA A 114 -1.04 -7.14 4.74
N LYS A 115 -2.21 -6.50 4.82
CA LYS A 115 -3.17 -6.68 5.94
C LYS A 115 -3.75 -8.08 5.96
N ALA A 116 -4.04 -8.68 4.80
CA ALA A 116 -4.50 -10.06 4.70
C ALA A 116 -3.45 -11.05 5.23
N LEU A 117 -2.18 -10.88 4.85
CA LEU A 117 -1.08 -11.70 5.37
C LEU A 117 -0.92 -11.53 6.89
N LYS A 118 -0.98 -10.30 7.41
CA LYS A 118 -0.92 -10.02 8.86
C LYS A 118 -2.05 -10.72 9.60
N TYR A 119 -3.28 -10.64 9.08
CA TYR A 119 -4.44 -11.34 9.64
C TYR A 119 -4.24 -12.86 9.62
N LYS A 120 -3.73 -13.44 8.53
CA LYS A 120 -3.48 -14.88 8.43
C LYS A 120 -2.47 -15.35 9.49
N LYS A 121 -1.43 -14.55 9.78
CA LYS A 121 -0.38 -14.87 10.75
C LYS A 121 -0.78 -14.62 12.21
N GLN A 122 -1.52 -13.55 12.48
CA GLN A 122 -1.75 -13.05 13.86
C GLN A 122 -3.22 -13.15 14.30
N GLY A 123 -4.14 -13.33 13.36
CA GLY A 123 -5.58 -13.24 13.59
C GLY A 123 -6.08 -11.81 13.84
N SER A 124 -7.35 -11.69 14.19
CA SER A 124 -7.96 -10.43 14.63
C SER A 124 -7.81 -10.20 16.13
N THR A 125 -7.74 -8.92 16.52
CA THR A 125 -7.83 -8.52 17.92
C THR A 125 -9.24 -8.78 18.46
N ILE A 126 -9.38 -8.81 19.80
CA ILE A 126 -10.71 -8.91 20.44
C ILE A 126 -11.60 -7.74 20.01
N ARG A 127 -11.03 -6.53 19.93
CA ARG A 127 -11.73 -5.34 19.46
C ARG A 127 -12.29 -5.54 18.05
N ASP A 128 -11.47 -6.01 17.12
CA ASP A 128 -11.92 -6.22 15.74
C ASP A 128 -13.02 -7.28 15.67
N LYS A 129 -12.90 -8.37 16.43
CA LYS A 129 -13.93 -9.43 16.48
C LYS A 129 -15.27 -8.95 17.01
N ILE A 130 -15.27 -7.97 17.92
CA ILE A 130 -16.50 -7.38 18.47
C ILE A 130 -17.08 -6.39 17.46
N LEU A 131 -16.24 -5.46 16.96
CA LEU A 131 -16.67 -4.42 16.01
C LEU A 131 -17.14 -4.99 14.66
N SER A 132 -16.63 -6.15 14.25
CA SER A 132 -17.03 -6.81 13.00
C SER A 132 -18.23 -7.72 13.15
N ASN A 133 -18.80 -7.88 14.35
CA ASN A 133 -19.95 -8.73 14.60
C ASN A 133 -21.17 -7.87 14.99
N PRO A 134 -22.06 -7.54 14.03
CA PRO A 134 -23.25 -6.73 14.29
C PRO A 134 -24.13 -7.27 15.42
N GLU A 135 -24.26 -8.59 15.54
CA GLU A 135 -25.07 -9.23 16.59
C GLU A 135 -24.52 -8.99 18.01
N LYS A 136 -23.23 -8.70 18.14
CA LYS A 136 -22.58 -8.39 19.41
C LYS A 136 -22.58 -6.90 19.75
N LEU A 137 -22.97 -6.03 18.81
CA LEU A 137 -22.94 -4.59 18.97
C LEU A 137 -24.26 -3.99 19.48
N GLY A 138 -25.31 -4.81 19.63
CA GLY A 138 -26.63 -4.41 20.12
C GLY A 138 -27.68 -4.52 19.04
#